data_AF-A0A0K8TXV1-F1
#
_entry.id   AF-A0A0K8TXV1-F1
#
_cell.length_a   1.000
_cell.length_b   1.000
_cell.length_c   1.000
_cell.angle_alpha   90.00
_cell.angle_beta   90.00
_cell.angle_gamma   90.00
#
_symmetry.space_group_name_H-M   'P 1'
#
loop_
_entity.id
_entity.type
_entity.pdbx_description
1 polymer ?
#
loop_
_entity_poly.entity_id
_entity_poly.type
_entity_poly.pdbx_seq_one_letter_code
_entity_poly.pdbx_strand_id
1 'polypeptide(L)'
;MLSSSCPGWVCYAEKTHGNFILPYIATTRSPQQIMGVLVKQWLARKLDCAAERIYHVTVMPCYDKKLEASREDFYSDANNSRDVDCVITSIEIEQMLVSADTPLDMYTPLEIDWPWYSRTPEASVWAHEFSTSGGYADHVFKYAAKELFDEDVEVLEYKNLRNPDFREISLQHDGQVVLKFAIANGFRNIQNLVQKLKRGKAPYDFVEVMACPSGCINGGAQVRPPTGVPIHELNQQLEELYKQLPKSRPENEDTRQIYNKFFDGAHTDKAKMLLHTSYHAVEKMNTALNIKW
;
A
#
# COMPACT_ATOMS: atom_id res chain seq x y z
N MET A 1 -1.34 10.20 -12.97
CA MET A 1 -1.17 8.82 -12.47
C MET A 1 -1.93 8.63 -11.16
N LEU A 2 -2.47 7.46 -10.89
CA LEU A 2 -3.22 7.10 -9.69
C LEU A 2 -2.50 5.94 -8.98
N SER A 3 -2.37 5.97 -7.66
CA SER A 3 -1.72 4.88 -6.93
C SER A 3 -2.52 3.57 -7.01
N SER A 4 -1.85 2.45 -6.73
CA SER A 4 -2.37 1.08 -6.86
C SER A 4 -2.31 0.26 -5.57
N SER A 5 -1.71 0.76 -4.50
CA SER A 5 -1.43 -0.01 -3.29
C SER A 5 -2.68 -0.40 -2.49
N CYS A 6 -3.80 0.31 -2.68
CA CYS A 6 -5.09 0.04 -2.06
C CYS A 6 -5.96 -0.88 -2.94
N PRO A 7 -6.19 -2.14 -2.55
CA PRO A 7 -6.95 -3.07 -3.39
C PRO A 7 -8.43 -2.72 -3.48
N GLY A 8 -9.02 -2.09 -2.45
CA GLY A 8 -10.40 -1.59 -2.52
C GLY A 8 -10.60 -0.54 -3.63
N TRP A 9 -9.59 0.31 -3.86
CA TRP A 9 -9.59 1.24 -4.99
C TRP A 9 -9.44 0.52 -6.33
N VAL A 10 -8.48 -0.41 -6.45
CA VAL A 10 -8.26 -1.19 -7.68
C VAL A 10 -9.51 -1.97 -8.06
N CYS A 11 -10.10 -2.72 -7.12
CA CYS A 11 -11.35 -3.46 -7.31
C CYS A 11 -12.50 -2.55 -7.77
N TYR A 12 -12.62 -1.35 -7.19
CA TYR A 12 -13.64 -0.39 -7.60
C TYR A 12 -13.43 0.10 -9.03
N ALA A 13 -12.18 0.43 -9.39
CA ALA A 13 -11.82 0.88 -10.73
C ALA A 13 -12.09 -0.20 -11.79
N GLU A 14 -11.65 -1.43 -11.54
CA GLU A 14 -11.85 -2.58 -12.44
C GLU A 14 -13.34 -2.88 -12.66
N LYS A 15 -14.16 -2.87 -11.59
CA LYS A 15 -15.60 -3.20 -11.67
C LYS A 15 -16.49 -2.06 -12.19
N THR A 16 -16.13 -0.81 -11.95
CA THR A 16 -17.05 0.33 -12.14
C THR A 16 -16.64 1.26 -13.28
N HIS A 17 -15.36 1.31 -13.60
CA HIS A 17 -14.83 2.31 -14.53
C HIS A 17 -14.04 1.73 -15.70
N GLY A 18 -13.52 0.50 -15.54
CA GLY A 18 -12.85 -0.25 -16.60
C GLY A 18 -11.83 0.60 -17.36
N ASN A 19 -11.79 0.40 -18.68
CA ASN A 19 -10.77 0.98 -19.57
C ASN A 19 -10.62 2.51 -19.51
N PHE A 20 -11.58 3.25 -18.94
CA PHE A 20 -11.43 4.70 -18.77
C PHE A 20 -10.45 5.06 -17.64
N ILE A 21 -10.48 4.33 -16.52
CA ILE A 21 -9.63 4.65 -15.36
C ILE A 21 -8.37 3.80 -15.31
N LEU A 22 -8.44 2.53 -15.72
CA LEU A 22 -7.33 1.60 -15.58
C LEU A 22 -6.00 2.08 -16.18
N PRO A 23 -5.96 2.76 -17.36
CA PRO A 23 -4.71 3.27 -17.91
C PRO A 23 -3.99 4.31 -17.04
N TYR A 24 -4.69 4.94 -16.10
CA TYR A 24 -4.11 5.93 -15.19
C TYR A 24 -3.55 5.31 -13.92
N ILE A 25 -3.87 4.05 -13.60
CA ILE A 25 -3.42 3.38 -12.38
C ILE A 25 -1.97 2.91 -12.56
N ALA A 26 -1.12 3.22 -11.59
CA ALA A 26 0.26 2.77 -11.54
C ALA A 26 0.32 1.24 -11.58
N THR A 27 1.18 0.67 -12.41
CA THR A 27 1.30 -0.78 -12.54
C THR A 27 2.12 -1.42 -11.42
N THR A 28 2.77 -0.63 -10.57
CA THR A 28 3.56 -1.13 -9.43
C THR A 28 2.68 -1.96 -8.52
N ARG A 29 3.17 -3.16 -8.16
CA ARG A 29 2.55 -4.04 -7.16
C ARG A 29 2.55 -3.38 -5.78
N SER A 30 1.65 -3.77 -4.90
CA SER A 30 1.66 -3.27 -3.53
C SER A 30 2.85 -3.82 -2.72
N PRO A 31 3.23 -3.21 -1.59
CA PRO A 31 4.34 -3.71 -0.77
C PRO A 31 4.16 -5.15 -0.30
N GLN A 32 2.92 -5.58 -0.04
CA GLN A 32 2.62 -6.97 0.32
C GLN A 32 3.06 -7.93 -0.79
N GLN A 33 2.73 -7.60 -2.04
CA GLN A 33 3.03 -8.45 -3.18
C GLN A 33 4.52 -8.39 -3.57
N ILE A 34 5.14 -7.21 -3.49
CA ILE A 34 6.59 -7.07 -3.68
C ILE A 34 7.34 -7.91 -2.63
N MET A 35 6.92 -7.86 -1.37
CA MET A 35 7.50 -8.68 -0.31
C MET A 35 7.27 -10.17 -0.57
N GLY A 36 6.09 -10.55 -1.07
CA GLY A 36 5.79 -11.93 -1.47
C GLY A 36 6.77 -12.48 -2.50
N VAL A 37 7.10 -11.69 -3.53
CA VAL A 37 8.14 -12.05 -4.51
C VAL A 37 9.50 -12.27 -3.83
N LEU A 38 9.91 -11.37 -2.93
CA LEU A 38 11.17 -11.52 -2.19
C LEU A 38 11.14 -12.78 -1.32
N VAL A 39 10.09 -13.02 -0.54
CA VAL A 39 9.98 -14.22 0.30
C VAL A 39 10.01 -15.51 -0.55
N LYS A 40 9.20 -15.58 -1.59
CA LYS A 40 9.05 -16.81 -2.39
C LYS A 40 10.24 -17.11 -3.29
N GLN A 41 11.01 -16.10 -3.69
CA GLN A 41 12.12 -16.31 -4.63
C GLN A 41 13.48 -16.05 -3.98
N TRP A 42 13.64 -14.95 -3.26
CA TRP A 42 14.91 -14.60 -2.63
C TRP A 42 15.18 -15.44 -1.40
N LEU A 43 14.23 -15.44 -0.44
CA LEU A 43 14.41 -16.19 0.80
C LEU A 43 14.43 -17.69 0.53
N ALA A 44 13.59 -18.19 -0.39
CA ALA A 44 13.65 -19.59 -0.86
C ALA A 44 15.05 -20.00 -1.35
N ARG A 45 15.70 -19.16 -2.17
CA ARG A 45 17.08 -19.41 -2.61
C ARG A 45 18.07 -19.39 -1.45
N LYS A 46 17.93 -18.45 -0.51
CA LYS A 46 18.79 -18.38 0.68
C LYS A 46 18.65 -19.60 1.60
N LEU A 47 17.43 -20.16 1.69
CA LEU A 47 17.12 -21.33 2.52
C LEU A 47 17.33 -22.67 1.79
N ASP A 48 17.79 -22.63 0.53
CA ASP A 48 17.93 -23.82 -0.33
C ASP A 48 16.65 -24.68 -0.37
N CYS A 49 15.50 -24.02 -0.56
CA CYS A 49 14.20 -24.68 -0.63
C CYS A 49 13.35 -24.17 -1.80
N ALA A 50 12.38 -24.98 -2.21
CA ALA A 50 11.41 -24.58 -3.23
C ALA A 50 10.43 -23.54 -2.66
N ALA A 51 10.00 -22.60 -3.51
CA ALA A 51 9.05 -21.53 -3.15
C ALA A 51 7.74 -22.06 -2.54
N GLU A 52 7.20 -23.14 -3.10
CA GLU A 52 5.99 -23.83 -2.61
C GLU A 52 6.13 -24.40 -1.19
N ARG A 53 7.37 -24.60 -0.70
CA ARG A 53 7.62 -25.08 0.67
C ARG A 53 7.57 -23.95 1.71
N ILE A 54 7.57 -22.69 1.27
CA ILE A 54 7.41 -21.54 2.17
C ILE A 54 5.93 -21.18 2.19
N TYR A 55 5.32 -21.18 3.38
CA TYR A 55 3.97 -20.65 3.56
C TYR A 55 4.06 -19.20 4.07
N HIS A 56 3.81 -18.24 3.20
CA HIS A 56 3.96 -16.81 3.44
C HIS A 56 2.64 -16.20 3.93
N VAL A 57 2.63 -15.77 5.19
CA VAL A 57 1.51 -15.10 5.85
C VAL A 57 1.84 -13.64 6.06
N THR A 58 0.89 -12.76 5.79
CA THR A 58 1.03 -11.32 6.06
C THR A 58 -0.05 -10.82 7.02
N VAL A 59 0.32 -9.84 7.84
CA VAL A 59 -0.59 -9.16 8.77
C VAL A 59 -1.00 -7.82 8.18
N MET A 60 -2.31 -7.59 7.99
CA MET A 60 -2.82 -6.41 7.30
C MET A 60 -4.03 -5.77 7.99
N PRO A 61 -4.17 -4.44 7.97
CA PRO A 61 -5.31 -3.74 8.59
C PRO A 61 -6.60 -3.81 7.74
N CYS A 62 -6.63 -4.61 6.67
CA CYS A 62 -7.64 -4.51 5.61
C CYS A 62 -8.05 -5.88 5.06
N TYR A 63 -9.37 -6.12 4.93
CA TYR A 63 -9.89 -7.32 4.27
C TYR A 63 -9.57 -7.38 2.78
N ASP A 64 -9.50 -6.24 2.09
CA ASP A 64 -9.23 -6.22 0.66
C ASP A 64 -7.83 -6.73 0.31
N LYS A 65 -6.91 -6.79 1.28
CA LYS A 65 -5.60 -7.45 1.10
C LYS A 65 -5.70 -8.96 0.92
N LYS A 66 -6.75 -9.60 1.46
CA LYS A 66 -7.07 -11.01 1.15
C LYS A 66 -7.47 -11.16 -0.32
N LEU A 67 -8.32 -10.24 -0.81
CA LEU A 67 -8.74 -10.22 -2.21
C LEU A 67 -7.54 -10.00 -3.14
N GLU A 68 -6.64 -9.09 -2.77
CA GLU A 68 -5.38 -8.88 -3.50
C GLU A 68 -4.56 -10.17 -3.56
N ALA A 69 -4.30 -10.82 -2.42
CA ALA A 69 -3.54 -12.08 -2.37
C ALA A 69 -4.18 -13.22 -3.20
N SER A 70 -5.51 -13.23 -3.31
CA SER A 70 -6.22 -14.25 -4.09
C SER A 70 -6.23 -14.01 -5.61
N ARG A 71 -5.72 -12.87 -6.12
CA ARG A 71 -5.69 -12.63 -7.57
C ARG A 71 -4.81 -13.65 -8.27
N GLU A 72 -5.29 -14.17 -9.39
CA GLU A 72 -4.53 -15.09 -10.25
C GLU A 72 -3.26 -14.44 -10.82
N ASP A 73 -3.25 -13.10 -10.95
CA ASP A 73 -2.05 -12.34 -11.36
C ASP A 73 -0.84 -12.50 -10.41
N PHE A 74 -1.07 -13.01 -9.19
CA PHE A 74 -0.03 -13.23 -8.18
C PHE A 74 0.18 -14.71 -7.87
N TYR A 75 -0.33 -15.60 -8.72
CA TYR A 75 0.10 -16.99 -8.77
C TYR A 75 1.23 -17.15 -9.80
N SER A 76 2.28 -17.88 -9.43
CA SER A 76 3.41 -18.16 -10.31
C SER A 76 3.45 -19.64 -10.65
N ASP A 77 3.14 -19.99 -11.91
CA ASP A 77 3.24 -21.36 -12.42
C ASP A 77 4.68 -21.91 -12.29
N ALA A 78 5.67 -21.06 -12.55
CA ALA A 78 7.09 -21.43 -12.45
C ALA A 78 7.51 -21.81 -11.02
N ASN A 79 6.90 -21.18 -10.02
CA ASN A 79 7.16 -21.45 -8.60
C ASN A 79 6.14 -22.42 -7.98
N ASN A 80 5.09 -22.77 -8.71
CA ASN A 80 3.91 -23.50 -8.22
C ASN A 80 3.33 -22.91 -6.92
N SER A 81 3.35 -21.57 -6.79
CA SER A 81 3.00 -20.91 -5.53
C SER A 81 2.42 -19.51 -5.74
N ARG A 82 1.58 -19.07 -4.79
CA ARG A 82 1.19 -17.65 -4.67
C ARG A 82 2.32 -16.84 -4.04
N ASP A 83 2.41 -15.56 -4.39
CA ASP A 83 3.33 -14.62 -3.73
C ASP A 83 2.98 -14.48 -2.23
N VAL A 84 1.69 -14.53 -1.89
CA VAL A 84 1.15 -14.45 -0.52
C VAL A 84 0.09 -15.54 -0.35
N ASP A 85 0.32 -16.49 0.55
CA ASP A 85 -0.60 -17.63 0.73
C ASP A 85 -1.78 -17.27 1.64
N CYS A 86 -1.53 -16.42 2.65
CA CYS A 86 -2.54 -16.03 3.61
C CYS A 86 -2.38 -14.58 4.06
N VAL A 87 -3.50 -13.91 4.25
CA VAL A 87 -3.55 -12.61 4.92
C VAL A 87 -4.41 -12.77 6.17
N ILE A 88 -3.80 -12.50 7.33
CA ILE A 88 -4.48 -12.41 8.62
C ILE A 88 -4.61 -10.92 8.97
N THR A 89 -5.74 -10.54 9.52
CA THR A 89 -6.02 -9.14 9.85
C THR A 89 -5.77 -8.83 11.31
N SER A 90 -5.62 -7.55 11.65
CA SER A 90 -5.40 -7.11 13.04
C SER A 90 -6.49 -7.62 13.98
N ILE A 91 -7.77 -7.55 13.56
CA ILE A 91 -8.90 -8.06 14.35
C ILE A 91 -8.89 -9.60 14.49
N GLU A 92 -8.42 -10.33 13.47
CA GLU A 92 -8.32 -11.79 13.54
C GLU A 92 -7.20 -12.21 14.50
N ILE A 93 -6.08 -11.49 14.55
CA ILE A 93 -5.03 -11.72 15.55
C ILE A 93 -5.57 -11.47 16.96
N GLU A 94 -6.28 -10.36 17.18
CA GLU A 94 -6.91 -10.09 18.48
C GLU A 94 -7.86 -11.22 18.88
N GLN A 95 -8.73 -11.66 17.97
CA GLN A 95 -9.66 -12.76 18.22
C GLN A 95 -8.95 -14.07 18.55
N MET A 96 -7.83 -14.37 17.89
CA MET A 96 -7.01 -15.55 18.20
C MET A 96 -6.40 -15.48 19.60
N LEU A 97 -5.83 -14.33 19.97
CA LEU A 97 -5.25 -14.10 21.31
C LEU A 97 -6.30 -14.19 22.42
N VAL A 98 -7.47 -13.58 22.21
CA VAL A 98 -8.60 -13.65 23.15
C VAL A 98 -9.12 -15.08 23.28
N SER A 99 -9.28 -15.80 22.16
CA SER A 99 -9.77 -17.19 22.18
C SER A 99 -8.79 -18.15 22.85
N ALA A 100 -7.49 -17.84 22.82
CA ALA A 100 -6.45 -18.61 23.48
C ALA A 100 -6.23 -18.23 24.96
N ASP A 101 -6.89 -17.18 25.46
CA ASP A 101 -6.64 -16.56 26.77
C ASP A 101 -5.15 -16.19 26.97
N THR A 102 -4.52 -15.69 25.90
CA THR A 102 -3.11 -15.25 25.90
C THR A 102 -3.01 -13.84 25.33
N PRO A 103 -3.18 -12.77 26.14
CA PRO A 103 -2.92 -11.41 25.69
C PRO A 103 -1.46 -11.22 25.23
N LEU A 104 -1.24 -10.25 24.35
CA LEU A 104 0.06 -10.05 23.68
C LEU A 104 1.20 -9.72 24.66
N ASP A 105 0.88 -9.03 25.77
CA ASP A 105 1.82 -8.62 26.80
C ASP A 105 2.35 -9.78 27.68
N MET A 106 1.76 -10.98 27.57
CA MET A 106 2.30 -12.18 28.21
C MET A 106 3.52 -12.76 27.49
N TYR A 107 3.73 -12.40 26.22
CA TYR A 107 4.83 -12.95 25.43
C TYR A 107 6.11 -12.13 25.65
N THR A 108 7.23 -12.84 25.78
CA THR A 108 8.55 -12.21 25.80
C THR A 108 8.86 -11.67 24.39
N PRO A 109 9.24 -10.38 24.25
CA PRO A 109 9.65 -9.83 22.96
C PRO A 109 10.81 -10.64 22.36
N LEU A 110 10.69 -10.95 21.06
CA LEU A 110 11.73 -11.61 20.29
C LEU A 110 12.23 -10.69 19.17
N GLU A 111 13.47 -10.92 18.74
CA GLU A 111 14.01 -10.24 17.57
C GLU A 111 13.30 -10.72 16.30
N ILE A 112 13.10 -9.79 15.37
CA ILE A 112 12.53 -10.11 14.05
C ILE A 112 13.65 -10.62 13.15
N ASP A 113 13.40 -11.73 12.46
CA ASP A 113 14.33 -12.27 11.47
C ASP A 113 14.66 -11.24 10.38
N TRP A 114 15.95 -11.12 10.04
CA TRP A 114 16.45 -10.17 9.04
C TRP A 114 17.19 -10.88 7.90
N PRO A 115 16.46 -11.49 6.94
CA PRO A 115 17.08 -12.24 5.84
C PRO A 115 17.65 -11.34 4.73
N TRP A 116 17.86 -10.05 4.99
CA TRP A 116 18.32 -9.06 4.03
C TRP A 116 19.86 -8.96 3.99
N TYR A 117 20.42 -7.95 3.36
CA TYR A 117 21.88 -7.83 3.19
C TYR A 117 22.57 -7.08 4.31
N SER A 118 21.93 -6.04 4.82
CA SER A 118 22.46 -5.25 5.93
C SER A 118 22.51 -6.05 7.22
N ARG A 119 23.26 -5.48 8.17
CA ARG A 119 23.15 -5.87 9.57
C ARG A 119 21.71 -5.69 10.03
N THR A 120 21.23 -6.62 10.85
CA THR A 120 19.95 -6.48 11.56
C THR A 120 19.84 -5.07 12.14
N PRO A 121 18.80 -4.30 11.78
CA PRO A 121 18.66 -2.94 12.22
C PRO A 121 18.31 -2.90 13.71
N GLU A 122 18.64 -1.77 14.35
CA GLU A 122 18.37 -1.57 15.78
C GLU A 122 16.87 -1.47 16.11
N ALA A 123 16.07 -1.04 15.13
CA ALA A 123 14.62 -1.06 15.21
C ALA A 123 14.06 -2.02 14.17
N SER A 124 12.95 -2.69 14.49
CA SER A 124 12.32 -3.67 13.59
C SER A 124 11.04 -3.15 12.93
N VAL A 125 10.56 -1.97 13.36
CA VAL A 125 9.35 -1.32 12.85
C VAL A 125 9.64 0.16 12.63
N TRP A 126 9.19 0.68 11.49
CA TRP A 126 9.42 2.07 11.11
C TRP A 126 8.14 2.74 10.68
N ALA A 127 8.11 4.05 10.85
CA ALA A 127 7.09 4.89 10.28
C ALA A 127 7.53 5.50 8.95
N HIS A 128 6.57 5.78 8.08
CA HIS A 128 6.77 6.73 6.99
C HIS A 128 6.77 8.16 7.55
N GLU A 129 7.32 9.08 6.76
CA GLU A 129 7.59 10.45 7.21
C GLU A 129 6.30 11.21 7.56
N PHE A 130 5.29 11.22 6.66
CA PHE A 130 4.09 12.06 6.79
C PHE A 130 2.74 11.37 6.59
N SER A 131 2.71 10.03 6.44
CA SER A 131 1.50 9.28 6.14
C SER A 131 1.41 7.98 6.93
N THR A 132 0.21 7.65 7.39
CA THR A 132 -0.15 6.36 8.00
C THR A 132 -0.62 5.33 6.96
N SER A 133 -0.52 5.67 5.68
CA SER A 133 -1.00 4.84 4.56
C SER A 133 0.09 4.51 3.54
N GLY A 134 1.36 4.56 3.96
CA GLY A 134 2.51 4.12 3.13
C GLY A 134 3.40 5.25 2.59
N GLY A 135 2.96 6.51 2.67
CA GLY A 135 3.78 7.68 2.29
C GLY A 135 4.20 7.71 0.82
N TYR A 136 3.43 7.10 -0.08
CA TYR A 136 3.81 6.99 -1.48
C TYR A 136 3.77 8.35 -2.18
N ALA A 137 2.69 9.13 -2.00
CA ALA A 137 2.59 10.49 -2.53
C ALA A 137 3.75 11.36 -2.04
N ASP A 138 4.13 11.22 -0.77
CA ASP A 138 5.20 12.01 -0.16
C ASP A 138 6.54 11.71 -0.83
N HIS A 139 6.89 10.43 -0.92
CA HIS A 139 8.16 10.00 -1.52
C HIS A 139 8.22 10.30 -3.02
N VAL A 140 7.15 10.01 -3.76
CA VAL A 140 7.08 10.29 -5.21
C VAL A 140 7.11 11.79 -5.48
N PHE A 141 6.51 12.62 -4.63
CA PHE A 141 6.56 14.07 -4.78
C PHE A 141 7.98 14.61 -4.59
N LYS A 142 8.66 14.21 -3.51
CA LYS A 142 10.07 14.60 -3.26
C LYS A 142 10.99 14.14 -4.39
N TYR A 143 10.85 12.88 -4.82
CA TYR A 143 11.62 12.33 -5.94
C TYR A 143 11.36 13.08 -7.25
N ALA A 144 10.10 13.32 -7.60
CA ALA A 144 9.75 14.04 -8.83
C ALA A 144 10.20 15.51 -8.80
N ALA A 145 10.10 16.18 -7.65
CA ALA A 145 10.60 17.55 -7.48
C ALA A 145 12.11 17.63 -7.76
N LYS A 146 12.87 16.70 -7.17
CA LYS A 146 14.32 16.64 -7.35
C LYS A 146 14.72 16.28 -8.78
N GLU A 147 14.15 15.21 -9.32
CA GLU A 147 14.57 14.69 -10.63
C GLU A 147 14.12 15.55 -11.82
N LEU A 148 12.95 16.20 -11.72
CA LEU A 148 12.39 16.96 -12.85
C LEU A 148 12.71 18.45 -12.78
N PHE A 149 12.97 19.00 -11.58
CA PHE A 149 13.12 20.45 -11.36
C PHE A 149 14.35 20.82 -10.53
N ASP A 150 15.17 19.84 -10.10
CA ASP A 150 16.33 20.03 -9.21
C ASP A 150 15.99 20.65 -7.84
N GLU A 151 14.73 20.56 -7.42
CA GLU A 151 14.23 21.11 -6.15
C GLU A 151 14.31 20.05 -5.03
N ASP A 152 15.06 20.35 -3.96
CA ASP A 152 15.13 19.49 -2.78
C ASP A 152 14.05 19.89 -1.75
N VAL A 153 13.02 19.06 -1.63
CA VAL A 153 11.86 19.34 -0.77
C VAL A 153 11.97 18.56 0.54
N GLU A 154 12.39 19.24 1.61
CA GLU A 154 12.47 18.64 2.94
C GLU A 154 11.10 18.56 3.63
N VAL A 155 10.33 19.64 3.59
CA VAL A 155 9.05 19.79 4.31
C VAL A 155 7.89 19.72 3.32
N LEU A 156 6.91 18.85 3.62
CA LEU A 156 5.70 18.71 2.82
C LEU A 156 4.51 19.43 3.48
N GLU A 157 4.07 20.51 2.84
CA GLU A 157 2.92 21.30 3.30
C GLU A 157 1.66 20.97 2.51
N TYR A 158 0.85 20.07 3.05
CA TYR A 158 -0.44 19.72 2.46
C TYR A 158 -1.52 20.72 2.83
N LYS A 159 -2.29 21.13 1.82
CA LYS A 159 -3.53 21.90 2.00
C LYS A 159 -4.73 20.97 2.01
N ASN A 160 -5.48 20.97 3.11
CA ASN A 160 -6.78 20.31 3.17
C ASN A 160 -7.78 21.03 2.24
N LEU A 161 -8.59 20.25 1.53
CA LEU A 161 -9.66 20.76 0.68
C LEU A 161 -10.97 20.80 1.46
N ARG A 162 -11.95 19.97 1.08
CA ARG A 162 -13.28 19.95 1.70
C ARG A 162 -13.28 19.28 3.08
N ASN A 163 -12.34 18.37 3.30
CA ASN A 163 -12.18 17.58 4.52
C ASN A 163 -10.71 17.12 4.65
N PRO A 164 -10.29 16.63 5.82
CA PRO A 164 -8.91 16.13 6.02
C PRO A 164 -8.54 14.93 5.14
N ASP A 165 -9.55 14.20 4.66
CA ASP A 165 -9.38 13.03 3.77
C ASP A 165 -9.13 13.39 2.30
N PHE A 166 -9.15 14.67 1.94
CA PHE A 166 -8.72 15.14 0.63
C PHE A 166 -7.78 16.32 0.80
N ARG A 167 -6.49 16.07 0.63
CA ARG A 167 -5.43 17.07 0.71
C ARG A 167 -4.61 17.12 -0.57
N GLU A 168 -4.08 18.29 -0.88
CA GLU A 168 -3.24 18.51 -2.07
C GLU A 168 -1.97 19.27 -1.72
N ILE A 169 -0.94 19.07 -2.53
CA ILE A 169 0.34 19.78 -2.45
C ILE A 169 0.76 20.18 -3.87
N SER A 170 1.46 21.29 -4.00
CA SER A 170 1.97 21.77 -5.28
C SER A 170 3.40 22.27 -5.14
N LEU A 171 4.24 21.93 -6.13
CA LEU A 171 5.56 22.53 -6.29
C LEU A 171 5.41 23.79 -7.16
N GLN A 172 5.98 24.90 -6.70
CA GLN A 172 6.17 26.09 -7.52
C GLN A 172 7.62 26.16 -7.97
N HIS A 173 7.84 26.38 -9.26
CA HIS A 173 9.15 26.63 -9.85
C HIS A 173 9.00 27.77 -10.85
N ASP A 174 9.86 28.78 -10.78
CA ASP A 174 9.77 30.03 -11.56
C ASP A 174 8.38 30.70 -11.53
N GLY A 175 7.72 30.66 -10.37
CA GLY A 175 6.39 31.27 -10.16
C GLY A 175 5.23 30.52 -10.82
N GLN A 176 5.46 29.34 -11.38
CA GLN A 176 4.43 28.47 -11.96
C GLN A 176 4.28 27.19 -11.14
N VAL A 177 3.05 26.66 -11.09
CA VAL A 177 2.82 25.34 -10.51
C VAL A 177 3.26 24.28 -11.51
N VAL A 178 4.33 23.56 -11.19
CA VAL A 178 4.96 22.58 -12.09
C VAL A 178 4.66 21.13 -11.71
N LEU A 179 4.31 20.87 -10.45
CA LEU A 179 3.80 19.59 -9.98
C LEU A 179 2.61 19.82 -9.07
N LYS A 180 1.57 19.00 -9.23
CA LYS A 180 0.40 19.02 -8.34
C LYS A 180 -0.05 17.61 -7.98
N PHE A 181 0.04 17.29 -6.69
CA PHE A 181 -0.26 15.98 -6.14
C PHE A 181 -1.46 16.05 -5.20
N ALA A 182 -2.14 14.93 -5.01
CA ALA A 182 -3.21 14.81 -4.02
C ALA A 182 -3.20 13.45 -3.30
N ILE A 183 -3.79 13.46 -2.09
CA ILE A 183 -4.17 12.25 -1.36
C ILE A 183 -5.69 12.29 -1.21
N ALA A 184 -6.34 11.21 -1.64
CA ALA A 184 -7.79 11.06 -1.62
C ALA A 184 -8.20 9.78 -0.87
N ASN A 185 -8.61 9.95 0.37
CA ASN A 185 -9.09 8.89 1.25
C ASN A 185 -10.63 8.83 1.24
N GLY A 186 -11.19 7.63 1.27
CA GLY A 186 -12.63 7.41 1.37
C GLY A 186 -13.37 7.45 0.03
N PHE A 187 -14.31 6.53 -0.18
CA PHE A 187 -15.08 6.39 -1.43
C PHE A 187 -15.78 7.66 -1.91
N ARG A 188 -16.23 8.53 -1.00
CA ARG A 188 -16.84 9.82 -1.39
C ARG A 188 -15.84 10.71 -2.14
N ASN A 189 -14.60 10.80 -1.65
CA ASN A 189 -13.55 11.57 -2.30
C ASN A 189 -13.10 10.90 -3.60
N ILE A 190 -12.99 9.58 -3.63
CA ILE A 190 -12.69 8.78 -4.83
C ILE A 190 -13.71 9.03 -5.94
N GLN A 191 -15.00 8.95 -5.63
CA GLN A 191 -16.07 9.19 -6.62
C GLN A 191 -15.99 10.62 -7.19
N ASN A 192 -15.76 11.61 -6.34
CA ASN A 192 -15.59 13.01 -6.77
C ASN A 192 -14.34 13.18 -7.66
N LEU A 193 -13.22 12.56 -7.31
CA LEU A 193 -11.99 12.56 -8.10
C LEU A 193 -12.24 11.95 -9.48
N VAL A 194 -12.84 10.76 -9.54
CA VAL A 194 -13.13 10.09 -10.81
C VAL A 194 -14.08 10.91 -11.68
N GLN A 195 -15.10 11.55 -11.11
CA GLN A 195 -15.98 12.45 -11.86
C GLN A 195 -15.23 13.66 -12.43
N LYS A 196 -14.29 14.25 -11.68
CA LYS A 196 -13.44 15.33 -12.19
C LYS A 196 -12.53 14.84 -13.32
N LEU A 197 -11.93 13.66 -13.17
CA LEU A 197 -11.06 13.05 -14.18
C LEU A 197 -11.84 12.76 -15.48
N LYS A 198 -13.05 12.20 -15.38
CA LYS A 198 -13.98 12.00 -16.51
C LYS A 198 -14.34 13.28 -17.27
N ARG A 199 -14.31 14.42 -16.58
CA ARG A 199 -14.61 15.74 -17.17
C ARG A 199 -13.36 16.47 -17.68
N GLY A 200 -12.17 15.87 -17.57
CA GLY A 200 -10.91 16.55 -17.87
C GLY A 200 -10.60 17.71 -16.92
N LYS A 201 -11.11 17.66 -15.69
CA LYS A 201 -11.02 18.75 -14.68
C LYS A 201 -10.24 18.33 -13.43
N ALA A 202 -9.50 17.23 -13.46
CA ALA A 202 -8.62 16.82 -12.37
C ALA A 202 -7.22 17.42 -12.61
N PRO A 203 -6.79 18.42 -11.81
CA PRO A 203 -5.53 19.12 -12.04
C PRO A 203 -4.37 18.44 -11.30
N TYR A 204 -4.25 17.11 -11.37
CA TYR A 204 -3.27 16.36 -10.58
C TYR A 204 -2.40 15.48 -11.47
N ASP A 205 -1.09 15.55 -11.28
CA ASP A 205 -0.11 14.70 -11.93
C ASP A 205 -0.05 13.32 -11.27
N PHE A 206 -0.20 13.29 -9.95
CA PHE A 206 -0.29 12.08 -9.15
C PHE A 206 -1.37 12.18 -8.07
N VAL A 207 -2.10 11.09 -7.86
CA VAL A 207 -3.04 10.97 -6.73
C VAL A 207 -2.84 9.65 -6.01
N GLU A 208 -2.55 9.71 -4.71
CA GLU A 208 -2.64 8.55 -3.84
C GLU A 208 -4.09 8.33 -3.41
N VAL A 209 -4.60 7.13 -3.64
CA VAL A 209 -6.01 6.79 -3.45
C VAL A 209 -6.14 5.66 -2.42
N MET A 210 -6.90 5.92 -1.34
CA MET A 210 -7.20 4.94 -0.30
C MET A 210 -8.71 4.81 -0.11
N ALA A 211 -9.22 3.58 -0.10
CA ALA A 211 -10.66 3.31 0.00
C ALA A 211 -11.27 3.71 1.36
N CYS A 212 -10.50 3.57 2.44
CA CYS A 212 -10.93 3.88 3.80
C CYS A 212 -10.76 5.39 4.11
N PRO A 213 -11.73 6.03 4.81
CA PRO A 213 -11.49 7.32 5.46
C PRO A 213 -10.31 7.21 6.43
N SER A 214 -9.49 8.25 6.55
CA SER A 214 -8.21 8.26 7.27
C SER A 214 -7.16 7.27 6.76
N GLY A 215 -7.41 6.60 5.63
CA GLY A 215 -6.48 5.65 5.02
C GLY A 215 -6.34 4.34 5.80
N CYS A 216 -5.16 3.72 5.75
CA CYS A 216 -4.95 2.36 6.26
C CYS A 216 -5.09 2.21 7.77
N ILE A 217 -4.85 3.28 8.54
CA ILE A 217 -4.97 3.25 10.01
C ILE A 217 -6.39 2.90 10.47
N ASN A 218 -7.39 3.28 9.67
CA ASN A 218 -8.81 3.04 9.89
C ASN A 218 -9.34 1.98 8.89
N GLY A 219 -8.48 1.02 8.54
CA GLY A 219 -8.85 -0.11 7.70
C GLY A 219 -9.99 -0.93 8.32
N GLY A 220 -10.86 -1.50 7.47
CA GLY A 220 -12.08 -2.19 7.92
C GLY A 220 -11.84 -3.43 8.80
N ALA A 221 -10.61 -3.94 8.84
CA ALA A 221 -10.20 -5.11 9.62
C ALA A 221 -9.25 -4.75 10.78
N GLN A 222 -9.21 -3.47 11.16
CA GLN A 222 -8.52 -3.03 12.37
C GLN A 222 -9.25 -3.45 13.64
N VAL A 223 -8.49 -3.51 14.74
CA VAL A 223 -9.02 -3.68 16.09
C VAL A 223 -10.05 -2.60 16.39
N ARG A 224 -11.11 -2.98 17.13
CA ARG A 224 -12.19 -2.05 17.49
C ARG A 224 -11.78 -1.22 18.70
N PRO A 225 -12.25 0.04 18.79
CA PRO A 225 -12.01 0.82 19.98
C PRO A 225 -12.67 0.17 21.20
N PRO A 226 -12.08 0.31 22.40
CA PRO A 226 -12.71 -0.12 23.65
C PRO A 226 -14.11 0.50 23.81
N THR A 227 -14.96 -0.16 24.58
CA THR A 227 -16.33 0.31 24.84
C THR A 227 -16.32 1.75 25.35
N GLY A 228 -17.05 2.64 24.66
CA GLY A 228 -17.16 4.05 25.01
C GLY A 228 -16.10 4.97 24.37
N VAL A 229 -15.07 4.40 23.72
CA VAL A 229 -14.06 5.18 23.01
C VAL A 229 -14.50 5.39 21.55
N PRO A 230 -14.62 6.64 21.07
CA PRO A 230 -14.88 6.90 19.66
C PRO A 230 -13.72 6.47 18.75
N ILE A 231 -14.02 6.01 17.53
CA ILE A 231 -13.00 5.57 16.57
C ILE A 231 -11.97 6.66 16.23
N HIS A 232 -12.37 7.93 16.21
CA HIS A 232 -11.45 9.03 15.90
C HIS A 232 -10.38 9.22 16.99
N GLU A 233 -10.73 8.94 18.25
CA GLU A 233 -9.80 9.02 19.37
C GLU A 233 -8.78 7.89 19.30
N LEU A 234 -9.22 6.66 19.00
CA LEU A 234 -8.31 5.54 18.75
C LEU A 234 -7.36 5.84 17.57
N ASN A 235 -7.89 6.34 16.45
CA ASN A 235 -7.06 6.68 15.29
C ASN A 235 -6.01 7.73 15.65
N GLN A 236 -6.38 8.76 16.42
CA GLN A 236 -5.44 9.77 16.89
C GLN A 236 -4.33 9.15 17.75
N GLN A 237 -4.67 8.32 18.74
CA GLN A 237 -3.68 7.62 19.57
C GLN A 237 -2.71 6.77 18.74
N LEU A 238 -3.23 6.04 17.74
CA LEU A 238 -2.43 5.23 16.82
C LEU A 238 -1.52 6.11 15.94
N GLU A 239 -1.99 7.26 15.48
CA GLU A 239 -1.17 8.22 14.73
C GLU A 239 -0.02 8.76 15.59
N GLU A 240 -0.28 9.13 16.84
CA GLU A 240 0.75 9.59 17.77
C GLU A 240 1.80 8.50 18.04
N LEU A 241 1.37 7.25 18.28
CA LEU A 241 2.28 6.13 18.45
C LEU A 241 3.14 5.90 17.20
N TYR A 242 2.52 5.93 16.01
CA TYR A 242 3.22 5.78 14.75
C TYR A 242 4.24 6.89 14.51
N LYS A 243 3.95 8.14 14.91
CA LYS A 243 4.91 9.26 14.79
C LYS A 243 6.16 9.09 15.64
N GLN A 244 6.10 8.34 16.74
CA GLN A 244 7.24 8.08 17.64
C GLN A 244 8.23 7.04 17.09
N LEU A 245 7.82 6.24 16.09
CA LEU A 245 8.70 5.25 15.47
C LEU A 245 9.83 5.92 14.66
N PRO A 246 11.00 5.25 14.53
CA PRO A 246 12.04 5.71 13.63
C PRO A 246 11.52 5.82 12.20
N LYS A 247 11.99 6.83 11.46
CA LYS A 247 11.54 7.09 10.10
C LYS A 247 12.27 6.21 9.10
N SER A 248 11.48 5.48 8.30
CA SER A 248 11.98 4.70 7.18
C SER A 248 12.58 5.61 6.11
N ARG A 249 13.68 5.16 5.50
CA ARG A 249 14.28 5.79 4.31
C ARG A 249 14.22 4.78 3.17
N PRO A 250 13.27 4.90 2.22
CA PRO A 250 13.11 3.92 1.15
C PRO A 250 14.38 3.77 0.28
N GLU A 251 15.06 4.88 0.00
CA GLU A 251 16.34 4.91 -0.71
C GLU A 251 17.51 4.62 0.22
N ASN A 252 17.63 3.36 0.64
CA ASN A 252 18.72 2.88 1.48
C ASN A 252 19.58 1.84 0.75
N GLU A 253 20.67 1.43 1.40
CA GLU A 253 21.62 0.47 0.85
C GLU A 253 21.01 -0.92 0.61
N ASP A 254 20.10 -1.39 1.46
CA ASP A 254 19.41 -2.67 1.24
C ASP A 254 18.57 -2.65 -0.02
N THR A 255 17.77 -1.59 -0.21
CA THR A 255 16.97 -1.40 -1.42
C THR A 255 17.88 -1.43 -2.65
N ARG A 256 19.01 -0.71 -2.65
CA ARG A 256 19.97 -0.71 -3.76
C ARG A 256 20.56 -2.09 -4.02
N GLN A 257 20.92 -2.83 -2.97
CA GLN A 257 21.46 -4.18 -3.12
C GLN A 257 20.43 -5.18 -3.63
N ILE A 258 19.16 -5.07 -3.19
CA ILE A 258 18.07 -5.89 -3.72
C ILE A 258 17.88 -5.60 -5.21
N TYR A 259 17.84 -4.34 -5.62
CA TYR A 259 17.78 -3.99 -7.04
C TYR A 259 18.96 -4.58 -7.83
N ASN A 260 20.19 -4.40 -7.36
CA ASN A 260 21.38 -4.83 -8.09
C ASN A 260 21.56 -6.36 -8.13
N LYS A 261 21.30 -7.06 -7.02
CA LYS A 261 21.61 -8.49 -6.88
C LYS A 261 20.41 -9.41 -7.12
N PHE A 262 19.18 -8.92 -6.89
CA PHE A 262 17.97 -9.70 -7.14
C PHE A 262 17.27 -9.30 -8.42
N PHE A 263 17.04 -8.02 -8.67
CA PHE A 263 16.29 -7.55 -9.84
C PHE A 263 17.15 -7.29 -11.07
N ASP A 264 18.47 -7.44 -10.96
CA ASP A 264 19.47 -7.19 -12.00
C ASP A 264 19.50 -5.72 -12.47
N GLY A 265 18.97 -4.80 -11.66
CA GLY A 265 18.83 -3.36 -11.93
C GLY A 265 17.36 -2.89 -11.89
N ALA A 266 17.15 -1.56 -11.81
CA ALA A 266 15.80 -0.97 -11.69
C ALA A 266 14.98 -0.97 -12.99
N HIS A 267 15.65 -0.98 -14.14
CA HIS A 267 15.02 -0.84 -15.46
C HIS A 267 15.17 -2.09 -16.33
N THR A 268 15.12 -3.28 -15.70
CA THR A 268 15.22 -4.56 -16.40
C THR A 268 13.84 -5.18 -16.64
N ASP A 269 13.76 -6.11 -17.60
CA ASP A 269 12.55 -6.91 -17.82
C ASP A 269 12.17 -7.73 -16.59
N LYS A 270 13.17 -8.21 -15.83
CA LYS A 270 12.96 -8.93 -14.58
C LYS A 270 12.33 -8.04 -13.51
N ALA A 271 12.86 -6.83 -13.30
CA ALA A 271 12.27 -5.86 -12.38
C ALA A 271 10.84 -5.52 -12.80
N LYS A 272 10.62 -5.25 -14.09
CA LYS A 272 9.29 -4.95 -14.63
C LYS A 272 8.31 -6.09 -14.41
N MET A 273 8.70 -7.32 -14.72
CA MET A 273 7.86 -8.52 -14.56
C MET A 273 7.51 -8.79 -13.09
N LEU A 274 8.46 -8.61 -12.17
CA LEU A 274 8.31 -8.97 -10.76
C LEU A 274 7.72 -7.86 -9.89
N LEU A 275 7.93 -6.58 -10.25
CA LEU A 275 7.47 -5.43 -9.46
C LEU A 275 6.19 -4.80 -10.01
N HIS A 276 5.75 -5.19 -11.21
CA HIS A 276 4.54 -4.64 -11.82
C HIS A 276 3.48 -5.72 -12.08
N THR A 277 2.25 -5.26 -12.30
CA THR A 277 1.07 -6.04 -12.63
C THR A 277 0.21 -5.29 -13.65
N SER A 278 -0.85 -5.93 -14.12
CA SER A 278 -1.86 -5.34 -15.00
C SER A 278 -3.24 -5.36 -14.35
N TYR A 279 -4.11 -4.47 -14.83
CA TYR A 279 -5.49 -4.37 -14.37
C TYR A 279 -6.44 -4.67 -15.52
N HIS A 280 -7.54 -5.33 -15.20
CA HIS A 280 -8.49 -5.79 -16.19
C HIS A 280 -9.91 -5.33 -15.81
N ALA A 281 -10.65 -4.82 -16.79
CA ALA A 281 -12.05 -4.46 -16.55
C ALA A 281 -12.83 -5.74 -16.24
N VAL A 282 -13.58 -5.74 -15.14
CA VAL A 282 -14.47 -6.86 -14.83
C VAL A 282 -15.74 -6.68 -15.65
N GLU A 283 -16.00 -7.59 -16.57
CA GLU A 283 -17.26 -7.62 -17.28
C GLU A 283 -18.39 -7.80 -16.28
N LYS A 284 -19.34 -6.85 -16.26
CA LYS A 284 -20.58 -7.05 -15.50
C LYS A 284 -21.31 -8.21 -16.16
N MET A 285 -21.36 -9.35 -15.48
CA MET A 285 -22.39 -10.33 -15.76
C MET A 285 -23.72 -9.61 -15.51
N ASN A 286 -24.41 -9.22 -16.59
CA ASN A 286 -25.81 -8.81 -16.56
C ASN A 286 -26.66 -10.05 -16.24
N THR A 287 -26.43 -10.69 -15.10
CA THR A 287 -27.41 -11.60 -14.53
C THR A 287 -28.48 -10.71 -13.94
N ALA A 288 -29.45 -10.35 -14.78
CA ALA A 288 -30.75 -9.84 -14.35
C ALA A 288 -31.46 -10.94 -13.55
N LEU A 289 -30.96 -11.27 -12.36
CA LEU A 289 -31.71 -12.02 -11.38
C LEU A 289 -32.65 -11.00 -10.73
N ASN A 290 -33.85 -10.91 -11.30
CA ASN A 290 -35.04 -10.37 -10.68
C ASN A 290 -35.29 -11.10 -9.35
N ILE A 291 -34.57 -10.75 -8.30
CA ILE A 291 -34.95 -11.09 -6.93
C ILE A 291 -35.94 -10.01 -6.52
N LYS A 292 -37.23 -10.35 -6.61
CA LYS A 292 -38.30 -9.59 -5.97
C LYS A 292 -38.08 -9.67 -4.46
N TRP A 293 -37.88 -8.52 -3.82
CA TRP A 293 -38.07 -8.36 -2.37
C TRP A 293 -39.57 -8.36 -2.05
#